data_AF-A0A9D2BL56-F1
#
_entry.id   AF-A0A9D2BL56-F1
#
_cell.length_a   1.000
_cell.length_b   1.000
_cell.length_c   1.000
_cell.angle_alpha   90.00
_cell.angle_beta   90.00
_cell.angle_gamma   90.00
#
_symmetry.space_group_name_H-M   'P 1'
#
loop_
_entity.id
_entity.type
_entity.pdbx_description
1 polymer ?
#
loop_
_entity_poly.entity_id
_entity_poly.type
_entity_poly.pdbx_seq_one_letter_code
_entity_poly.pdbx_strand_id
1 'polypeptide(L)'
;SQYDHTADDYIKKKLSQRKYELYDGTMVQRDWYSAFLLYNYDFQTQDIDKPKCCNEFKKHHERLKTIIKDIRKRGIKINNSGIKI
;
A
#
# COMPACT_ATOMS: atom_id res chain seq x y z
N SER A 1 10.03 -10.19 -1.38
CA SER A 1 10.24 -8.76 -1.07
C SER A 1 9.09 -7.97 -1.67
N GLN A 2 8.90 -6.70 -1.31
CA GLN A 2 7.90 -5.82 -1.91
C GLN A 2 8.61 -4.53 -2.35
N TYR A 3 8.28 -4.03 -3.54
CA TYR A 3 8.86 -2.80 -4.07
C TYR A 3 8.42 -1.58 -3.26
N ASP A 4 9.38 -0.75 -2.87
CA ASP A 4 9.18 0.54 -2.21
C ASP A 4 9.47 1.67 -3.20
N HIS A 5 8.42 2.34 -3.67
CA HIS A 5 8.54 3.41 -4.66
C HIS A 5 9.26 4.66 -4.13
N THR A 6 9.43 4.79 -2.81
CA THR A 6 10.12 5.91 -2.18
C THR A 6 11.61 5.68 -2.03
N ALA A 7 12.04 4.41 -2.07
CA ALA A 7 13.44 3.99 -2.07
C ALA A 7 13.96 3.54 -3.44
N ASP A 8 13.03 3.31 -4.39
CA ASP A 8 13.29 2.63 -5.66
C ASP A 8 13.96 1.25 -5.47
N ASP A 9 13.53 0.49 -4.46
CA ASP A 9 14.15 -0.79 -4.08
C ASP A 9 13.14 -1.82 -3.53
N TYR A 10 13.50 -3.10 -3.56
CA TYR A 10 12.71 -4.22 -3.08
C TYR A 10 13.05 -4.58 -1.64
N ILE A 11 12.26 -4.07 -0.70
CA ILE A 11 12.49 -4.29 0.72
C ILE A 11 11.82 -5.60 1.18
N LYS A 12 12.55 -6.44 1.95
CA LYS A 12 12.00 -7.66 2.54
C LYS A 12 11.05 -7.32 3.69
N LYS A 13 9.79 -7.78 3.60
CA LYS A 13 8.78 -7.62 4.66
C LYS A 13 8.25 -9.00 5.09
N LYS A 14 7.95 -9.16 6.37
CA LYS A 14 7.38 -10.43 6.89
C LYS A 14 5.89 -10.52 6.56
N LEU A 15 5.38 -11.73 6.28
CA LEU A 15 3.94 -11.96 6.05
C LEU A 15 3.08 -11.69 7.30
N SER A 16 3.66 -11.63 8.50
CA SER A 16 2.98 -11.17 9.72
C SER A 16 2.92 -9.65 9.85
N GLN A 17 3.78 -8.91 9.13
CA GLN A 17 3.82 -7.45 9.16
C GLN A 17 2.73 -6.89 8.24
N ARG A 18 1.56 -6.58 8.83
CA ARG A 18 0.37 -6.10 8.10
C ARG A 18 0.39 -4.60 7.80
N LYS A 19 1.19 -3.84 8.55
CA LYS A 19 1.45 -2.42 8.36
C LYS A 19 2.95 -2.18 8.53
N TYR A 20 3.50 -1.27 7.73
CA TYR A 20 4.90 -0.91 7.80
C TYR A 20 5.13 0.49 7.21
N GLU A 21 6.30 1.05 7.49
CA GLU A 21 6.78 2.30 6.94
C GLU A 21 7.53 2.05 5.63
N LEU A 22 7.21 2.86 4.63
CA LEU A 22 8.05 3.10 3.46
C LEU A 22 9.31 3.86 3.89
N TYR A 23 10.31 3.96 3.01
CA TYR A 23 11.57 4.63 3.31
C TYR A 23 11.40 6.12 3.67
N ASP A 24 10.43 6.80 3.08
CA ASP A 24 10.07 8.19 3.42
C ASP A 24 9.32 8.35 4.75
N GLY A 25 9.06 7.25 5.47
CA GLY A 25 8.29 7.22 6.72
C GLY A 25 6.77 7.08 6.51
N THR A 26 6.28 6.98 5.27
CA THR A 26 4.85 6.83 5.01
C THR A 26 4.36 5.47 5.47
N MET A 27 3.36 5.48 6.37
CA MET A 27 2.69 4.27 6.83
C MET A 27 1.70 3.73 5.80
N VAL A 28 1.86 2.44 5.44
CA VAL A 28 0.97 1.73 4.52
C VAL A 28 0.46 0.42 5.10
N GLN A 29 -0.72 -0.01 4.65
CA GLN A 29 -1.20 -1.37 4.88
C GLN A 29 -0.67 -2.27 3.75
N ARG A 30 -0.10 -3.43 4.11
CA ARG A 30 0.58 -4.31 3.15
C ARG A 30 -0.28 -4.69 1.95
N ASP A 31 -1.49 -5.19 2.19
CA ASP A 31 -2.32 -5.72 1.11
C ASP A 31 -2.82 -4.63 0.17
N TRP A 32 -3.26 -3.51 0.72
CA TRP A 32 -3.57 -2.34 -0.10
C TRP A 32 -2.37 -1.91 -0.94
N TYR A 33 -1.18 -1.84 -0.34
CA TYR A 33 0.01 -1.41 -1.07
C TYR A 33 0.41 -2.42 -2.15
N SER A 34 0.24 -3.73 -1.91
CA SER A 34 0.39 -4.75 -2.97
C SER A 34 -0.58 -4.53 -4.13
N ALA A 35 -1.86 -4.26 -3.85
CA ALA A 35 -2.86 -3.97 -4.87
C ALA A 35 -2.55 -2.66 -5.63
N PHE A 36 -2.03 -1.66 -4.92
CA PHE A 36 -1.58 -0.41 -5.53
C PHE A 36 -0.38 -0.62 -6.47
N LEU A 37 0.62 -1.42 -6.08
CA LEU A 37 1.74 -1.74 -6.97
C LEU A 37 1.26 -2.50 -8.22
N LEU A 38 0.32 -3.44 -8.07
CA LEU A 38 -0.28 -4.15 -9.19
C LEU A 38 -1.06 -3.23 -10.13
N TYR A 39 -1.76 -2.23 -9.59
CA TYR A 39 -2.43 -1.20 -10.40
C TYR A 39 -1.45 -0.38 -11.25
N ASN A 40 -0.21 -0.23 -10.78
CA ASN A 40 0.86 0.48 -11.48
C ASN A 40 1.78 -0.45 -12.29
N TYR A 41 1.45 -1.74 -12.40
CA TYR A 41 2.22 -2.66 -13.22
C TYR A 41 1.95 -2.43 -14.71
N ASP A 42 3.01 -2.39 -15.50
CA ASP A 42 2.96 -2.31 -16.96
C ASP A 42 3.31 -3.67 -17.57
N PHE A 43 2.36 -4.24 -18.31
CA PHE A 43 2.52 -5.54 -18.95
C PHE A 43 3.48 -5.53 -20.14
N GLN A 44 3.70 -4.38 -20.78
CA GLN A 44 4.61 -4.29 -21.92
C GLN A 44 6.07 -4.35 -21.45
N THR A 45 6.41 -3.57 -20.43
CA THR A 45 7.75 -3.56 -19.84
C THR A 45 7.97 -4.68 -18.80
N GLN A 46 6.90 -5.35 -18.37
CA GLN A 46 6.90 -6.36 -17.30
C GLN A 46 7.45 -5.81 -15.96
N ASP A 47 7.25 -4.52 -15.72
CA ASP A 47 7.74 -3.84 -14.54
C ASP A 47 6.72 -2.81 -14.02
N ILE A 48 6.99 -2.22 -12.87
CA ILE A 48 6.18 -1.15 -12.31
C ILE A 48 6.44 0.13 -13.10
N ASP A 49 5.37 0.75 -13.59
CA ASP A 49 5.39 2.12 -14.12
C ASP A 49 5.66 3.10 -12.96
N LYS A 50 6.95 3.40 -12.73
CA LYS A 50 7.41 4.25 -11.64
C LYS A 50 6.80 5.67 -11.72
N PRO A 51 6.77 6.34 -12.89
CA PRO A 51 6.09 7.63 -13.03
C PRO A 51 4.62 7.59 -12.60
N LYS A 52 3.86 6.60 -13.07
CA LYS A 52 2.45 6.42 -12.70
C LYS A 52 2.29 6.13 -11.21
N CYS A 53 3.15 5.26 -10.66
CA CYS A 53 3.19 4.93 -9.25
C CYS A 53 3.35 6.19 -8.38
N CYS A 54 4.35 7.02 -8.66
CA CYS A 54 4.58 8.26 -7.92
C CYS A 54 3.41 9.25 -8.06
N ASN A 55 2.85 9.40 -9.27
CA ASN A 55 1.76 10.34 -9.53
C ASN A 55 0.43 9.95 -8.86
N GLU A 56 0.10 8.66 -8.83
CA GLU A 56 -1.19 8.17 -8.30
C GLU A 56 -1.15 7.88 -6.80
N PHE A 57 0.03 7.74 -6.19
CA PHE A 57 0.16 7.30 -4.80
C PHE A 57 -0.65 8.14 -3.82
N LYS A 58 -0.47 9.47 -3.84
CA LYS A 58 -1.14 10.39 -2.89
C LYS A 58 -2.66 10.23 -2.94
N LYS A 59 -3.24 10.25 -4.15
CA LYS A 59 -4.68 10.13 -4.38
C LYS A 59 -5.24 8.81 -3.82
N HIS A 60 -4.58 7.69 -4.11
CA HIS A 60 -5.01 6.38 -3.63
C HIS A 60 -4.80 6.20 -2.11
N HIS A 61 -3.73 6.77 -1.55
CA HIS A 61 -3.42 6.72 -0.13
C HIS A 61 -4.44 7.52 0.70
N GLU A 62 -4.82 8.73 0.25
CA GLU A 62 -5.89 9.50 0.89
C GLU A 62 -7.21 8.74 0.89
N ARG A 63 -7.57 8.10 -0.24
CA ARG A 63 -8.78 7.28 -0.32
C ARG A 63 -8.75 6.11 0.65
N LEU A 64 -7.61 5.42 0.78
CA LEU A 64 -7.45 4.36 1.77
C LEU A 64 -7.66 4.88 3.19
N LYS A 65 -7.05 6.03 3.54
CA LYS A 65 -7.15 6.62 4.89
C LYS A 65 -8.61 6.91 5.25
N THR A 66 -9.39 7.45 4.30
CA THR A 66 -10.84 7.66 4.47
C THR A 66 -11.58 6.36 4.70
N ILE A 67 -11.35 5.32 3.87
CA ILE A 67 -11.99 4.01 4.02
C ILE A 67 -11.67 3.37 5.38
N ILE A 68 -10.41 3.42 5.84
CA ILE A 68 -10.02 2.89 7.15
C ILE A 68 -10.70 3.65 8.29
N LYS A 69 -10.82 4.98 8.17
CA LYS A 69 -11.54 5.81 9.15
C LYS A 69 -13.01 5.41 9.24
N ASP A 70 -13.65 5.17 8.11
CA ASP A 70 -15.06 4.75 8.04
C ASP A 70 -15.28 3.34 8.59
N ILE A 71 -14.37 2.39 8.27
CA ILE A 71 -14.37 1.03 8.83
C ILE A 71 -14.33 1.08 10.36
N ARG A 72 -13.43 1.89 10.93
CA ARG A 72 -13.31 2.08 12.38
C ARG A 72 -14.55 2.71 12.97
N LYS A 73 -15.04 3.80 12.38
CA LYS A 73 -16.26 4.49 12.83
C LYS A 73 -17.47 3.56 12.88
N ARG A 74 -17.58 2.65 11.91
CA ARG A 74 -18.69 1.70 11.78
C ARG A 74 -18.47 0.39 12.55
N GLY A 75 -17.31 0.18 13.17
CA GLY A 75 -17.00 -1.06 13.87
C GLY A 75 -16.90 -2.30 12.96
N ILE A 76 -16.61 -2.13 11.67
CA ILE A 76 -16.60 -3.24 10.72
C ILE A 76 -15.33 -4.07 10.92
N LYS A 77 -15.49 -5.32 11.37
CA LYS A 77 -14.37 -6.26 11.48
C LYS A 77 -13.97 -6.77 10.10
N ILE A 78 -12.76 -6.40 9.66
CA ILE A 78 -12.14 -6.96 8.45
C ILE A 78 -11.02 -7.92 8.86
N ASN A 79 -11.24 -9.22 8.64
CA ASN A 79 -10.29 -10.27 9.00
C ASN A 79 -8.97 -10.10 8.23
N ASN A 80 -7.86 -10.44 8.88
CA ASN A 80 -6.51 -10.34 8.35
C ASN A 80 -6.08 -8.93 7.89
N SER A 81 -6.86 -7.87 8.10
CA SER A 81 -6.54 -6.53 7.58
C SER A 81 -5.45 -5.79 8.36
N GLY A 82 -5.18 -6.19 9.61
CA GLY A 82 -4.36 -5.39 10.54
C GLY A 82 -5.03 -4.07 10.95
N ILE A 83 -6.31 -3.87 10.63
CA ILE A 83 -7.13 -2.77 11.14
C ILE A 83 -7.66 -3.20 12.51
N LYS A 84 -7.29 -2.44 13.54
CA LYS A 84 -7.86 -2.55 14.88
C LYS A 84 -9.10 -1.66 14.93
N ILE A 85 -10.20 -2.24 15.38
CA ILE A 85 -11.48 -1.57 15.68
C ILE A 85 -11.44 -1.07 17.11
#